data_AF-A0A848F1T3-F1
#
_entry.id   AF-A0A848F1T3-F1
#
_cell.length_a   1.000
_cell.length_b   1.000
_cell.length_c   1.000
_cell.angle_alpha   90.00
_cell.angle_beta   90.00
_cell.angle_gamma   90.00
#
_symmetry.space_group_name_H-M   'P 1'
#
loop_
_entity.id
_entity.type
_entity.pdbx_description
1 polymer ?
#
loop_
_entity_poly.entity_id
_entity_poly.type
_entity_poly.pdbx_seq_one_letter_code
_entity_poly.pdbx_strand_id
1 'polypeptide(L)'
;MKHKLLKIANDLNTLIIYSKENVECSFETGVCEDEVILFFHHYSDEYNTEVKNILFAEYHTSEALHDKFELAKKVIKGECLIDE
;
A
#
# COMPACT_ATOMS: atom_id res chain seq x y z
N MET A 1 17.32 7.61 5.02
CA MET A 1 16.77 6.37 4.42
C MET A 1 15.34 6.06 4.87
N LYS A 2 14.94 6.29 6.14
CA LYS A 2 13.54 6.29 6.66
C LYS A 2 12.49 7.15 5.89
N HIS A 3 12.86 7.84 4.82
CA HIS A 3 11.99 8.78 4.11
C HIS A 3 11.26 8.17 2.93
N LYS A 4 11.68 7.01 2.40
CA LYS A 4 11.04 6.43 1.20
C LYS A 4 9.64 5.94 1.52
N LEU A 5 9.52 5.05 2.51
CA LEU A 5 8.20 4.54 2.94
C LEU A 5 7.31 5.65 3.48
N LEU A 6 7.87 6.60 4.23
CA LEU A 6 7.12 7.77 4.71
C LEU A 6 6.59 8.64 3.57
N LYS A 7 7.41 8.86 2.53
CA LYS A 7 6.97 9.59 1.33
C LYS A 7 5.86 8.85 0.61
N ILE A 8 6.04 7.55 0.37
CA ILE A 8 5.01 6.70 -0.25
C ILE A 8 3.70 6.78 0.55
N ALA A 9 3.74 6.59 1.87
CA ALA A 9 2.56 6.68 2.71
C ALA A 9 1.88 8.05 2.64
N ASN A 10 2.64 9.15 2.67
CA ASN A 10 2.07 10.49 2.56
C ASN A 10 1.42 10.74 1.19
N ASP A 11 2.07 10.30 0.12
CA ASP A 11 1.56 10.46 -1.24
C ASP A 11 0.27 9.62 -1.42
N LEU A 12 0.24 8.37 -0.92
CA LEU A 12 -0.98 7.54 -0.93
C LEU A 12 -2.08 8.13 -0.05
N ASN A 13 -1.78 8.54 1.18
CA ASN A 13 -2.78 9.12 2.10
C ASN A 13 -3.44 10.38 1.52
N THR A 14 -2.70 11.20 0.77
CA THR A 14 -3.25 12.36 0.07
C THR A 14 -4.33 11.96 -0.94
N LEU A 15 -4.18 10.81 -1.59
CA LEU A 15 -5.14 10.28 -2.55
C LEU A 15 -6.32 9.56 -1.85
N ILE A 16 -6.03 8.80 -0.79
CA ILE A 16 -7.02 8.04 -0.01
C ILE A 16 -8.12 8.94 0.55
N ILE A 17 -7.78 10.16 1.00
CA ILE A 17 -8.75 11.13 1.55
C ILE A 17 -9.94 11.40 0.60
N TYR A 18 -9.71 11.29 -0.71
CA TYR A 18 -10.72 11.52 -1.74
C TYR A 18 -11.24 10.24 -2.40
N SER A 19 -10.78 9.07 -1.93
CA SER A 19 -11.20 7.78 -2.46
C SER A 19 -12.61 7.41 -2.02
N LYS A 20 -13.29 6.63 -2.85
CA LYS A 20 -14.52 5.92 -2.49
C LYS A 20 -14.25 4.47 -2.07
N GLU A 21 -13.05 3.98 -2.34
CA GLU A 21 -12.63 2.63 -1.98
C GLU A 21 -12.27 2.57 -0.50
N ASN A 22 -12.50 1.42 0.11
CA ASN A 22 -12.12 1.20 1.50
C ASN A 22 -10.66 0.74 1.55
N VAL A 23 -9.77 1.72 1.72
CA VAL A 23 -8.31 1.53 1.67
C VAL A 23 -7.61 2.32 2.78
N GLU A 24 -6.49 1.80 3.27
CA GLU A 24 -5.68 2.51 4.27
C GLU A 24 -4.18 2.18 4.17
N CYS A 25 -3.35 3.05 4.75
CA CYS A 25 -1.92 2.81 4.93
C CYS A 25 -1.58 2.61 6.41
N SER A 26 -0.84 1.55 6.73
CA SER A 26 -0.39 1.26 8.10
C SER A 26 1.11 0.92 8.14
N PHE A 27 1.79 1.42 9.17
CA PHE A 27 3.19 1.08 9.44
C PHE A 27 3.27 -0.01 10.49
N GLU A 28 4.07 -1.03 10.23
CA GLU A 28 4.28 -2.16 11.13
C GLU A 28 5.78 -2.49 11.24
N THR A 29 6.13 -3.25 12.28
CA THR A 29 7.46 -3.84 12.41
C THR A 29 7.54 -5.12 11.58
N GLY A 30 8.61 -5.28 10.81
CA GLY A 30 8.88 -6.47 10.02
C GLY A 30 9.27 -7.69 10.87
N VAL A 31 9.64 -8.78 10.19
CA VAL A 31 10.04 -10.05 10.84
C VAL A 31 11.41 -9.92 11.51
N CYS A 32 12.26 -9.05 10.98
CA CYS A 32 13.57 -8.74 11.54
C CYS A 32 13.46 -7.58 12.54
N GLU A 33 14.22 -7.65 13.63
CA GLU A 33 14.37 -6.52 14.57
C GLU A 33 14.77 -5.25 13.80
N ASP A 34 14.15 -4.12 14.16
CA ASP A 34 14.34 -2.78 13.55
C ASP A 34 13.85 -2.61 12.10
N GLU A 35 13.23 -3.62 11.50
CA GLU A 35 12.60 -3.48 10.20
C GLU A 35 11.26 -2.72 10.31
N VAL A 36 11.09 -1.69 9.47
CA VAL A 36 9.81 -0.98 9.31
C VAL A 36 9.26 -1.28 7.93
N ILE A 37 8.01 -1.71 7.89
CA ILE A 37 7.25 -1.97 6.67
C ILE A 37 6.00 -1.09 6.62
N LEU A 38 5.53 -0.85 5.41
CA LEU A 38 4.29 -0.14 5.12
C LEU A 38 3.36 -1.10 4.39
N PHE A 39 2.16 -1.29 4.93
CA PHE A 39 1.07 -1.96 4.26
C PHE A 39 0.10 -0.93 3.68
N PHE A 40 -0.30 -1.17 2.44
CA PHE A 40 -1.50 -0.59 1.86
C PHE A 40 -2.58 -1.68 1.87
N HIS A 41 -3.63 -1.51 2.66
CA HIS A 41 -4.73 -2.45 2.80
C HIS A 41 -5.89 -2.05 1.88
N HIS A 42 -6.52 -3.04 1.27
CA HIS A 42 -7.71 -2.87 0.45
C HIS A 42 -8.78 -3.84 0.92
N TYR A 43 -9.90 -3.26 1.33
CA TYR A 43 -11.09 -3.96 1.78
C TYR A 43 -12.13 -3.88 0.67
N SER A 44 -12.48 -5.01 0.08
CA SER A 44 -13.51 -5.09 -0.95
C SER A 44 -14.40 -6.30 -0.71
N ASP A 45 -15.70 -6.15 -0.96
CA ASP A 45 -16.66 -7.25 -0.93
C ASP A 45 -16.32 -8.33 -1.98
N GLU A 46 -15.54 -7.97 -3.01
CA GLU A 46 -15.07 -8.88 -4.06
C GLU A 46 -14.06 -9.92 -3.54
N TYR A 47 -13.44 -9.68 -2.38
CA TYR A 47 -12.46 -10.58 -1.76
C TYR A 47 -13.06 -11.69 -0.90
N ASN A 48 -14.38 -11.93 -0.97
CA ASN A 48 -15.04 -12.95 -0.16
C ASN A 48 -14.65 -12.87 1.34
N THR A 49 -14.67 -11.66 1.91
CA THR A 49 -14.30 -11.32 3.30
C THR A 49 -12.81 -11.24 3.63
N GLU A 50 -11.90 -11.50 2.68
CA GLU A 50 -10.47 -11.29 2.89
C GLU A 50 -10.06 -9.81 2.74
N VAL A 51 -8.98 -9.43 3.40
CA VAL A 51 -8.28 -8.16 3.16
C VAL A 51 -7.09 -8.46 2.27
N LYS A 52 -6.96 -7.73 1.16
CA LYS A 52 -5.76 -7.81 0.32
C LYS A 52 -4.86 -6.64 0.64
N ASN A 53 -3.55 -6.86 0.55
CA ASN A 53 -2.57 -5.83 0.89
C ASN A 53 -1.38 -5.78 -0.07
N ILE A 54 -0.82 -4.60 -0.22
CA ILE A 54 0.47 -4.38 -0.90
C ILE A 54 1.51 -4.06 0.17
N LEU A 55 2.58 -4.87 0.21
CA LEU A 55 3.71 -4.68 1.12
C LEU A 55 4.79 -3.80 0.48
N PHE A 56 5.12 -2.69 1.15
CA PHE A 56 6.28 -1.84 0.88
C PHE A 56 7.32 -2.01 1.99
N ALA A 57 8.58 -2.23 1.59
CA ALA A 57 9.69 -2.50 2.49
C ALA A 57 10.96 -1.92 1.90
N GLU A 58 11.92 -1.53 2.74
CA GLU A 58 13.16 -0.87 2.31
C GLU A 58 14.06 -1.77 1.45
N TYR A 59 13.96 -3.09 1.57
CA TYR A 59 14.71 -4.04 0.77
C TYR A 59 14.15 -4.23 -0.66
N HIS A 60 12.96 -3.71 -0.97
CA HIS A 60 12.46 -3.72 -2.34
C HIS A 60 13.27 -2.77 -3.24
N THR A 61 13.48 -3.17 -4.49
CA THR A 61 14.10 -2.31 -5.49
C THR A 61 13.23 -1.07 -5.75
N SER A 62 13.85 0.02 -6.25
CA SER A 62 13.10 1.23 -6.60
C SER A 62 12.01 0.97 -7.66
N GLU A 63 12.27 0.06 -8.60
CA GLU A 63 11.32 -0.38 -9.61
C GLU A 63 10.13 -1.12 -8.98
N ALA A 64 10.41 -2.11 -8.11
CA ALA A 64 9.35 -2.83 -7.40
C ALA A 64 8.50 -1.91 -6.51
N LEU A 65 9.12 -0.91 -5.86
CA LEU A 65 8.38 0.10 -5.10
C LEU A 65 7.51 0.99 -6.01
N HIS A 66 8.00 1.35 -7.19
CA HIS A 66 7.27 2.15 -8.16
C HIS A 66 6.05 1.39 -8.71
N ASP A 67 6.22 0.13 -9.12
CA ASP A 67 5.12 -0.68 -9.66
C ASP A 67 4.02 -0.88 -8.63
N LYS A 68 4.40 -1.20 -7.39
CA LYS A 68 3.48 -1.32 -6.25
C LYS A 68 2.75 -0.01 -5.95
N PHE A 69 3.45 1.12 -6.06
CA PHE A 69 2.86 2.44 -5.85
C PHE A 69 1.84 2.79 -6.93
N GLU A 70 2.15 2.51 -8.20
CA GLU A 70 1.21 2.71 -9.30
C GLU A 70 0.00 1.76 -9.21
N LEU A 71 0.18 0.51 -8.78
CA LEU A 71 -0.93 -0.39 -8.48
C LEU A 71 -1.82 0.17 -7.37
N ALA A 72 -1.24 0.60 -6.24
CA ALA A 72 -2.01 1.21 -5.15
C ALA A 72 -2.82 2.43 -5.62
N LYS A 73 -2.27 3.26 -6.51
CA LYS A 73 -2.99 4.39 -7.11
C LYS A 73 -4.18 3.97 -7.96
N LYS A 74 -4.09 2.89 -8.72
CA LYS A 74 -5.21 2.35 -9.49
C LYS A 74 -6.30 1.82 -8.57
N VAL A 75 -5.91 1.07 -7.54
CA VAL A 75 -6.83 0.58 -6.51
C VAL A 75 -7.54 1.74 -5.82
N ILE A 76 -6.83 2.78 -5.38
CA ILE A 76 -7.43 3.99 -4.76
C ILE A 76 -8.48 4.66 -5.65
N LYS A 77 -8.35 4.58 -6.97
CA LYS A 77 -9.30 5.15 -7.93
C LYS A 77 -10.48 4.22 -8.26
N GLY A 78 -10.50 3.00 -7.73
CA GLY A 78 -11.46 1.96 -8.10
C GLY A 78 -11.24 1.45 -9.54
N GLU A 79 -10.02 1.54 -10.08
CA GLU A 79 -9.71 1.08 -11.44
C GLU A 79 -9.44 -0.43 -11.49
N CYS A 80 -9.02 -1.05 -10.39
CA CYS A 80 -8.72 -2.48 -10.30
C CYS A 80 -8.73 -3.01 -8.86
N LEU A 81 -8.77 -4.34 -8.72
CA LEU A 81 -8.42 -5.06 -7.48
C LEU A 81 -6.89 -5.24 -7.36
N ILE A 82 -6.41 -5.62 -6.18
CA ILE A 82 -5.01 -5.99 -5.94
C ILE A 82 -4.64 -7.33 -6.62
N ASP A 83 -5.58 -8.26 -6.76
CA ASP A 83 -5.38 -9.63 -7.25
C ASP A 83 -6.01 -9.91 -8.62
N GLU A 84 -6.39 -8.86 -9.35
CA GLU A 84 -6.69 -8.89 -10.79
C GLU A 84 -5.43 -9.09 -11.65
#